data_AF-A0A7S2QB32-F1
#
_entry.id   AF-A0A7S2QB32-F1
#
_cell.length_a   1.000
_cell.length_b   1.000
_cell.length_c   1.000
_cell.angle_alpha   90.00
_cell.angle_beta   90.00
_cell.angle_gamma   90.00
#
_symmetry.space_group_name_H-M   'P 1'
#
loop_
_entity.id
_entity.type
_entity.pdbx_description
1 polymer ?
#
loop_
_entity_poly.entity_id
_entity_poly.type
_entity_poly.pdbx_seq_one_letter_code
_entity_poly.pdbx_strand_id
1 'polypeptide(L)'
;LKAQAGQAWAVVARSRGRAQPRAHRAAMVYIRDFEEFEAASRELFSVRPLRTRFSLKYRHSAPHAGAVVKVTDDKVCLKFKTDQMSDLKKVERITQAFARWTVATDMATLDEPDKELEEAREAAKAA
;
A
#
# COMPACT_ATOMS: atom_id res chain seq x y z
N LEU A 1 -10.65 -23.08 -52.28
CA LEU A 1 -10.12 -21.69 -52.30
C LEU A 1 -9.79 -21.33 -50.85
N LYS A 2 -8.53 -21.36 -50.39
CA LYS A 2 -7.47 -20.32 -50.46
C LYS A 2 -7.87 -18.96 -49.85
N ALA A 3 -6.89 -18.42 -49.10
CA ALA A 3 -6.74 -17.12 -48.42
C ALA A 3 -7.25 -17.09 -46.96
N GLN A 4 -6.44 -17.10 -45.88
CA GLN A 4 -5.20 -16.39 -45.53
C GLN A 4 -5.42 -14.89 -45.21
N ALA A 5 -5.45 -14.56 -43.91
CA ALA A 5 -4.96 -13.33 -43.26
C ALA A 5 -5.27 -13.50 -41.74
N GLY A 6 -4.33 -13.72 -40.82
CA GLY A 6 -2.97 -13.20 -40.78
C GLY A 6 -2.96 -11.78 -40.25
N GLN A 7 -3.35 -11.56 -38.99
CA GLN A 7 -2.98 -10.34 -38.25
C GLN A 7 -2.50 -10.73 -36.85
N ALA A 8 -1.18 -10.94 -36.79
CA ALA A 8 -0.41 -11.01 -35.58
C ALA A 8 -0.58 -9.67 -34.82
N TRP A 9 -1.14 -9.72 -33.63
CA TRP A 9 -1.00 -8.62 -32.70
C TRP A 9 0.45 -8.60 -32.24
N ALA A 10 1.17 -7.63 -32.79
CA ALA A 10 2.54 -7.33 -32.44
C ALA A 10 2.68 -7.33 -30.91
N VAL A 11 3.55 -8.22 -30.43
CA VAL A 11 4.14 -8.16 -29.10
C VAL A 11 4.87 -6.83 -29.00
N VAL A 12 4.17 -5.79 -28.56
CA VAL A 12 4.80 -4.60 -28.02
C VAL A 12 5.31 -4.99 -26.64
N ALA A 13 6.49 -5.63 -26.64
CA ALA A 13 7.38 -5.69 -25.51
C ALA A 13 7.77 -4.24 -25.18
N ARG A 14 6.87 -3.51 -24.51
CA ARG A 14 7.21 -2.23 -23.92
C ARG A 14 8.05 -2.58 -22.70
N SER A 15 9.36 -2.62 -22.91
CA SER A 15 10.37 -2.47 -21.86
C SER A 15 10.08 -1.17 -21.13
N ARG A 16 9.15 -1.22 -20.17
CA ARG A 16 9.01 -0.17 -19.18
C ARG A 16 10.17 -0.36 -18.22
N GLY A 17 11.36 0.01 -18.68
CA GLY A 17 12.43 0.47 -17.82
C GLY A 17 11.82 1.55 -16.95
N ARG A 18 11.37 1.15 -15.76
CA ARG A 18 10.98 2.09 -14.73
C ARG A 18 12.30 2.69 -14.30
N ALA A 19 12.66 3.82 -14.91
CA ALA A 19 13.68 4.70 -14.37
C ALA A 19 13.33 4.88 -12.89
N GLN A 20 14.14 4.29 -12.01
CA GLN A 20 14.10 4.67 -10.60
C GLN A 20 14.57 6.12 -10.59
N PRO A 21 13.74 7.09 -10.21
CA PRO A 21 14.27 8.40 -9.92
C PRO A 21 15.29 8.23 -8.79
N ARG A 22 16.50 8.72 -9.09
CA ARG A 22 17.71 8.84 -8.29
C ARG A 22 17.60 8.34 -6.84
N ALA A 23 18.49 7.39 -6.54
CA ALA A 23 18.76 6.85 -5.22
C ALA A 23 19.02 7.98 -4.20
N HIS A 24 17.97 8.41 -3.50
CA HIS A 24 18.12 8.69 -2.09
C HIS A 24 18.44 7.34 -1.45
N ARG A 25 19.62 7.28 -0.84
CA ARG A 25 20.19 6.12 -0.14
C ARG A 25 19.39 5.82 1.15
N ALA A 26 18.08 5.75 1.03
CA ALA A 26 17.16 5.34 2.08
C ALA A 26 17.41 3.85 2.31
N ALA A 27 17.75 3.49 3.54
CA ALA A 27 17.75 2.10 3.96
C ALA A 27 16.33 1.55 3.75
N MET A 28 16.14 0.75 2.69
CA MET A 28 14.86 0.12 2.39
C MET A 28 14.76 -1.17 3.20
N VAL A 29 13.95 -1.15 4.25
CA VAL A 29 13.78 -2.27 5.17
C VAL A 29 12.49 -3.01 4.85
N TYR A 30 12.59 -4.34 4.70
CA TYR A 30 11.44 -5.22 4.61
C TYR A 30 11.15 -5.80 5.99
N ILE A 31 9.99 -5.43 6.55
CA ILE A 31 9.51 -5.98 7.81
C ILE A 31 8.57 -7.14 7.46
N ARG A 32 8.82 -8.31 8.07
CA ARG A 32 8.02 -9.53 7.82
C ARG A 32 6.79 -9.58 8.71
N ASP A 33 6.90 -9.06 9.92
CA ASP A 33 5.78 -8.97 10.85
C ASP A 33 4.91 -7.76 10.52
N PHE A 34 3.59 -7.95 10.49
CA PHE A 34 2.67 -6.87 10.13
C PHE A 34 2.49 -5.87 11.27
N GLU A 35 2.48 -6.33 12.52
CA GLU A 35 2.24 -5.48 13.68
C GLU A 35 3.44 -4.56 13.92
N GLU A 36 4.65 -5.08 13.76
CA GLU A 36 5.89 -4.28 13.77
C GLU A 36 5.88 -3.24 12.63
N PHE A 37 5.43 -3.63 11.43
CA PHE A 37 5.32 -2.71 10.30
C PHE A 37 4.30 -1.59 10.55
N GLU A 38 3.15 -1.91 11.13
CA GLU A 38 2.09 -0.94 11.45
C GLU A 38 2.55 0.04 12.52
N ALA A 39 3.18 -0.45 13.59
CA ALA A 39 3.73 0.39 14.67
C ALA A 39 4.81 1.35 14.15
N ALA A 40 5.79 0.84 13.38
CA ALA A 40 6.85 1.66 12.81
C ALA A 40 6.32 2.68 11.79
N SER A 41 5.28 2.32 11.02
CA SER A 41 4.63 3.22 10.07
C SER A 41 3.89 4.35 10.77
N ARG A 42 3.24 4.05 11.90
CA ARG A 42 2.54 5.03 12.75
C ARG A 42 3.51 6.01 13.39
N GLU A 43 4.62 5.52 13.95
CA GLU A 43 5.67 6.36 14.51
C GLU A 43 6.25 7.31 13.46
N LEU A 44 6.56 6.78 12.26
CA LEU A 44 7.06 7.59 11.16
C LEU A 44 6.08 8.69 10.75
N PHE A 45 4.78 8.37 10.72
CA PHE A 45 3.73 9.33 10.42
C PHE A 45 3.61 10.42 11.50
N SER A 46 3.66 10.06 12.79
CA SER A 46 3.62 11.00 13.92
C SER A 46 4.76 12.01 13.89
N VAL A 47 5.99 11.56 13.56
CA VAL A 47 7.17 12.43 13.51
C VAL A 47 7.15 13.35 12.27
N ARG A 48 6.66 12.89 11.12
CA ARG A 48 6.67 13.65 9.85
C ARG A 48 5.39 13.42 9.02
N PRO A 49 4.23 13.96 9.43
CA PRO A 49 2.97 13.68 8.73
C PRO A 49 2.95 14.25 7.31
N LEU A 50 3.49 15.46 7.10
CA LEU A 50 3.48 16.14 5.79
C LEU A 50 4.42 15.53 4.74
N ARG A 51 5.43 14.74 5.17
CA ARG A 51 6.39 14.10 4.27
C ARG A 51 6.16 12.61 4.11
N THR A 52 5.44 11.99 5.05
CA THR A 52 5.14 10.57 5.01
C THR A 52 4.17 10.27 3.88
N ARG A 53 4.52 9.30 3.04
CA ARG A 53 3.70 8.86 1.91
C ARG A 53 3.43 7.37 2.01
N PHE A 54 2.14 7.03 1.93
CA PHE A 54 1.66 5.67 1.83
C PHE A 54 1.50 5.25 0.36
N SER A 55 2.00 4.07 -0.01
CA SER A 55 1.87 3.53 -1.36
C SER A 55 1.58 2.03 -1.31
N LEU A 56 0.41 1.64 -1.82
CA LEU A 56 0.02 0.26 -2.02
C LEU A 56 0.18 -0.11 -3.50
N LYS A 57 0.81 -1.25 -3.75
CA LYS A 57 0.92 -1.84 -5.08
C LYS A 57 0.46 -3.29 -5.07
N TYR A 58 -0.66 -3.54 -5.72
CA TYR A 58 -1.16 -4.89 -5.99
C TYR A 58 -0.68 -5.39 -7.35
N ARG A 59 -0.33 -6.67 -7.44
CA ARG A 59 -0.05 -7.37 -8.69
C ARG A 59 -0.86 -8.67 -8.71
N HIS A 60 -1.64 -8.88 -9.76
CA HIS A 60 -2.39 -10.12 -9.99
C HIS A 60 -1.64 -11.11 -10.91
N SER A 61 -0.60 -10.68 -11.62
CA SER A 61 0.10 -11.54 -12.58
C SER A 61 0.88 -12.66 -11.88
N ALA A 62 0.50 -13.92 -12.13
CA ALA A 62 1.35 -15.07 -11.83
C ALA A 62 2.70 -14.92 -12.58
N PRO A 63 3.85 -15.29 -11.97
CA PRO A 63 4.04 -16.03 -10.71
C PRO A 63 4.25 -15.13 -9.47
N HIS A 64 4.05 -13.82 -9.56
CA HIS A 64 4.30 -12.86 -8.46
C HIS A 64 3.03 -12.14 -8.02
N ALA A 65 1.94 -12.90 -7.88
CA ALA A 65 0.69 -12.38 -7.33
C ALA A 65 0.92 -11.99 -5.86
N GLY A 66 0.53 -10.77 -5.49
CA GLY A 66 0.74 -10.28 -4.14
C GLY A 66 0.61 -8.76 -4.01
N ALA A 67 0.60 -8.31 -2.76
CA ALA A 67 0.52 -6.91 -2.38
C ALA A 67 1.84 -6.45 -1.78
N VAL A 68 2.25 -5.23 -2.13
CA VAL A 68 3.38 -4.54 -1.51
C VAL A 68 2.90 -3.21 -0.97
N VAL A 69 3.02 -3.03 0.34
CA VAL A 69 2.76 -1.77 1.05
C VAL A 69 4.09 -1.09 1.31
N LYS A 70 4.15 0.22 1.08
CA LYS A 70 5.34 1.04 1.33
C LYS A 70 4.96 2.33 2.05
N VAL A 71 5.65 2.63 3.13
CA VAL A 71 5.56 3.91 3.85
C VAL A 71 6.95 4.55 3.85
N THR A 72 7.03 5.84 3.51
CA THR A 72 8.33 6.53 3.41
C THR A 72 8.21 8.04 3.60
N ASP A 73 9.23 8.64 4.21
CA ASP A 73 9.41 10.09 4.41
C ASP A 73 10.59 10.66 3.60
N ASP A 74 10.99 9.96 2.52
CA ASP A 74 12.19 10.19 1.70
C ASP A 74 13.55 9.85 2.37
N LYS A 75 13.59 9.55 3.67
CA LYS A 75 14.81 9.12 4.38
C LYS A 75 14.76 7.66 4.79
N VAL A 76 13.64 7.25 5.37
CA VAL A 76 13.35 5.87 5.78
C VAL A 76 12.29 5.31 4.83
N CYS A 77 12.43 4.04 4.48
CA CYS A 77 11.44 3.35 3.67
C CYS A 77 11.13 1.99 4.30
N LEU A 78 9.92 1.90 4.84
CA LEU A 78 9.35 0.68 5.39
C LEU A 78 8.55 -0.02 4.30
N LYS A 79 8.75 -1.33 4.14
CA LYS A 79 7.99 -2.14 3.18
C LYS A 79 7.47 -3.41 3.84
N PHE A 80 6.22 -3.71 3.54
CA PHE A 80 5.59 -4.98 3.84
C PHE A 80 5.18 -5.64 2.51
N LYS A 81 5.56 -6.90 2.31
CA LYS A 81 5.19 -7.70 1.14
C LYS A 81 4.45 -8.93 1.62
N THR A 82 3.26 -9.17 1.07
CA THR A 82 2.49 -10.38 1.32
C THR A 82 2.00 -10.99 0.01
N ASP A 83 1.97 -12.31 -0.02
CA ASP A 83 1.33 -13.15 -1.04
C ASP A 83 0.09 -13.86 -0.49
N GLN A 84 -0.18 -13.75 0.81
CA GLN A 84 -1.29 -14.41 1.49
C GLN A 84 -2.57 -13.58 1.41
N MET A 85 -3.68 -14.22 1.08
CA MET A 85 -4.97 -13.56 0.99
C MET A 85 -5.50 -13.12 2.37
N SER A 86 -5.13 -13.82 3.44
CA SER A 86 -5.48 -13.47 4.82
C SER A 86 -4.91 -12.12 5.27
N ASP A 87 -3.74 -11.74 4.77
CA ASP A 87 -3.10 -10.47 5.10
C ASP A 87 -3.71 -9.28 4.37
N LEU A 88 -4.54 -9.49 3.33
CA LEU A 88 -5.20 -8.38 2.63
C LEU A 88 -6.13 -7.59 3.55
N LYS A 89 -6.76 -8.25 4.52
CA LYS A 89 -7.58 -7.57 5.55
C LYS A 89 -6.73 -6.65 6.43
N LYS A 90 -5.50 -7.06 6.73
CA LYS A 90 -4.55 -6.23 7.49
C LYS A 90 -4.10 -5.03 6.66
N VAL A 91 -3.82 -5.24 5.37
CA VAL A 91 -3.48 -4.18 4.42
C VAL A 91 -4.63 -3.17 4.25
N GLU A 92 -5.87 -3.63 4.23
CA GLU A 92 -7.04 -2.76 4.21
C GLU A 92 -7.13 -1.93 5.50
N ARG A 93 -6.98 -2.57 6.67
CA ARG A 93 -7.00 -1.90 7.98
C ARG A 93 -6.02 -0.74 8.05
N ILE A 94 -4.76 -0.97 7.67
CA ILE A 94 -3.74 0.10 7.70
C ILE A 94 -4.00 1.18 6.65
N THR A 95 -4.59 0.84 5.51
CA THR A 95 -4.96 1.82 4.49
C THR A 95 -6.04 2.77 5.01
N GLN A 96 -7.07 2.23 5.68
CA GLN A 96 -8.11 3.03 6.33
C GLN A 96 -7.52 3.90 7.46
N ALA A 97 -6.65 3.32 8.29
CA ALA A 97 -5.97 4.06 9.36
C ALA A 97 -5.15 5.25 8.81
N PHE A 98 -4.36 5.06 7.75
CA PHE A 98 -3.60 6.14 7.14
C PHE A 98 -4.48 7.24 6.55
N ALA A 99 -5.57 6.87 5.86
CA ALA A 99 -6.50 7.85 5.33
C ALA A 99 -7.09 8.73 6.45
N ARG A 100 -7.47 8.10 7.56
CA ARG A 100 -7.95 8.80 8.75
C ARG A 100 -6.90 9.74 9.34
N TRP A 101 -5.68 9.24 9.57
CA TRP A 101 -4.61 10.06 10.15
C TRP A 101 -4.27 11.29 9.30
N THR A 102 -4.44 11.20 7.97
CA THR A 102 -4.20 12.35 7.08
C THR A 102 -5.29 13.42 7.13
N VAL A 103 -6.49 13.08 7.62
CA VAL A 103 -7.63 14.00 7.73
C VAL A 103 -7.77 14.56 9.14
N ALA A 104 -7.32 13.80 10.15
CA ALA A 104 -7.36 14.21 11.55
C ALA A 104 -6.58 15.52 11.79
N THR A 105 -7.25 16.50 12.42
CA THR A 105 -6.66 17.79 12.80
C THR A 105 -5.67 17.65 13.97
N ASP A 106 -5.94 16.70 14.87
CA ASP A 106 -5.10 16.39 16.03
C ASP A 106 -4.40 15.04 15.87
N MET A 107 -3.08 15.06 15.95
CA MET A 107 -2.21 13.87 15.86
C MET A 107 -2.01 13.17 17.21
N ALA A 108 -2.61 13.70 18.28
CA ALA A 108 -2.54 13.11 19.63
C ALA A 108 -3.56 11.98 19.84
N THR A 109 -4.64 11.94 19.04
CA THR A 109 -5.77 11.01 19.14
C THR A 109 -5.75 9.93 18.04
N LEU A 110 -4.55 9.57 17.55
CA LEU A 110 -4.39 8.56 16.52
C LEU A 110 -4.84 7.14 16.99
N ASP A 111 -4.93 6.91 18.30
CA ASP A 111 -5.26 5.62 18.94
C ASP A 111 -6.75 5.39 19.14
N GLU A 112 -7.57 6.44 19.33
CA GLU A 112 -9.01 6.26 19.41
C GLU A 112 -9.53 5.73 18.08
N PRO A 113 -10.45 4.75 18.02
CA PRO A 113 -11.16 4.41 16.79
C PRO A 113 -12.07 5.57 16.35
N ASP A 114 -12.22 5.80 15.05
CA ASP A 114 -13.18 6.79 14.54
C ASP A 114 -14.60 6.30 14.83
N LYS A 115 -15.29 7.01 15.74
CA LYS A 115 -16.68 6.69 16.11
C LYS A 115 -17.59 6.66 14.88
N GLU A 116 -17.40 7.59 13.94
CA GLU A 116 -18.16 7.67 12.69
C GLU A 116 -17.98 6.44 11.80
N LEU A 117 -16.78 5.85 11.77
CA LEU A 117 -16.50 4.67 10.97
C LEU A 117 -17.13 3.41 11.59
N GLU A 118 -17.05 3.26 12.90
CA GLU A 118 -17.69 2.14 13.61
C GLU A 118 -19.22 2.24 13.54
N GLU A 119 -19.79 3.43 13.65
CA GLU A 119 -21.23 3.66 13.46
C GLU A 119 -21.67 3.31 12.03
N ALA A 120 -20.90 3.68 11.01
CA ALA A 120 -21.18 3.30 9.61
C ALA A 120 -21.08 1.78 9.40
N ARG A 121 -20.13 1.12 10.05
CA ARG A 121 -19.94 -0.34 9.97
C ARG A 121 -21.06 -1.10 10.68
N GLU A 122 -21.52 -0.63 11.82
CA GLU A 122 -22.65 -1.20 12.55
C GLU A 122 -23.98 -0.96 11.80
N ALA A 123 -24.16 0.22 11.19
CA ALA A 123 -25.31 0.48 10.32
C ALA A 123 -25.35 -0.46 9.11
N ALA A 124 -24.19 -0.78 8.52
CA ALA A 124 -24.09 -1.73 7.42
C ALA A 124 -24.33 -3.20 7.83
N LYS A 125 -24.16 -3.56 9.11
CA LYS A 125 -24.51 -4.90 9.63
C LYS A 125 -25.99 -5.01 9.99
N ALA A 126 -26.65 -3.90 10.29
CA ALA A 126 -28.05 -3.85 10.67
C ALA A 126 -29.02 -3.82 9.47
N ALA A 127 -28.49 -3.63 8.25
CA ALA A 127 -29.23 -3.64 6.98
C ALA A 127 -29.06 -4.98 6.25
#